data_AF-A0A6I2RWA9-F1
#
_entry.id   AF-A0A6I2RWA9-F1
#
_cell.length_a   1.000
_cell.length_b   1.000
_cell.length_c   1.000
_cell.angle_alpha   90.00
_cell.angle_beta   90.00
_cell.angle_gamma   90.00
#
_symmetry.space_group_name_H-M   'P 1'
#
loop_
_entity.id
_entity.type
_entity.pdbx_description
1 polymer ?
#
loop_
_entity_poly.entity_id
_entity_poly.type
_entity_poly.pdbx_seq_one_letter_code
_entity_poly.pdbx_strand_id
1 'polypeptide(L)'
;TDHHWKPEAAFFAWQALTDELEERYGLAADPALTDPANWDTRVLEHFFLGSQGKRVGSLYAGADDITLYTPKFDTELTYSCPAYGFTRTGPFETSVCFPERVAQQDWFNGNPYTYYAGGDYPIATITNHRNPDGPRVVLLRDSFACALTPFLALSCSELTTIDLRYFEGDLLDTIAGLEPDIALTLYAASTTRLDNLFQYEHTEE
;
A
#
# COMPACT_ATOMS: atom_id res chain seq x y z
N THR A 1 -8.87 -16.00 -6.53
CA THR A 1 -8.99 -15.62 -7.95
C THR A 1 -8.10 -14.46 -8.34
N ASP A 2 -7.74 -13.59 -7.40
CA ASP A 2 -6.67 -12.62 -7.58
C ASP A 2 -5.28 -13.21 -7.25
N HIS A 3 -4.23 -12.50 -7.66
CA HIS A 3 -2.83 -12.91 -7.47
C HIS A 3 -2.19 -12.27 -6.24
N HIS A 4 -2.81 -11.22 -5.69
CA HIS A 4 -2.34 -10.58 -4.47
C HIS A 4 -2.71 -11.37 -3.22
N TRP A 5 -1.98 -11.11 -2.14
CA TRP A 5 -2.41 -11.52 -0.80
C TRP A 5 -3.72 -10.81 -0.39
N LYS A 6 -4.37 -11.32 0.66
CA LYS A 6 -5.54 -10.65 1.22
C LYS A 6 -5.14 -9.51 2.17
N PRO A 7 -6.01 -8.51 2.41
CA PRO A 7 -5.73 -7.43 3.35
C PRO A 7 -5.35 -7.89 4.77
N GLU A 8 -5.86 -9.03 5.22
CA GLU A 8 -5.48 -9.67 6.50
C GLU A 8 -4.01 -10.09 6.53
N ALA A 9 -3.49 -10.60 5.41
CA ALA A 9 -2.08 -10.95 5.30
C ALA A 9 -1.20 -9.70 5.21
N ALA A 10 -1.68 -8.62 4.59
CA ALA A 10 -1.00 -7.33 4.59
C ALA A 10 -0.94 -6.71 6.00
N PHE A 11 -2.04 -6.81 6.77
CA PHE A 11 -2.08 -6.39 8.19
C PHE A 11 -1.10 -7.21 9.03
N PHE A 12 -1.08 -8.53 8.86
CA PHE A 12 -0.12 -9.41 9.53
C PHE A 12 1.34 -9.11 9.13
N ALA A 13 1.60 -8.84 7.85
CA ALA A 13 2.92 -8.46 7.40
C ALA A 13 3.36 -7.11 7.97
N TRP A 14 2.43 -6.17 8.14
CA TRP A 14 2.69 -4.91 8.83
C TRP A 14 3.06 -5.13 10.31
N GLN A 15 2.36 -6.01 11.03
CA GLN A 15 2.73 -6.41 12.41
C GLN A 15 4.19 -6.88 12.47
N ALA A 16 4.55 -7.86 11.62
CA ALA A 16 5.89 -8.40 11.59
C ALA A 16 6.95 -7.39 11.13
N LEU A 17 6.61 -6.49 10.21
CA LEU A 17 7.50 -5.43 9.75
C LEU A 17 7.78 -4.41 10.85
N THR A 18 6.76 -4.01 11.62
CA THR A 18 6.94 -3.10 12.75
C THR A 18 7.89 -3.69 13.80
N ASP A 19 7.74 -4.97 14.14
CA ASP A 19 8.64 -5.65 15.09
C ASP A 19 10.10 -5.66 14.58
N GLU A 20 10.30 -5.98 13.30
CA GLU A 20 11.63 -6.02 12.68
C GLU A 20 12.28 -4.63 12.57
N LEU A 21 11.48 -3.59 12.28
CA LEU A 21 11.93 -2.21 12.22
C LEU A 21 12.37 -1.70 13.60
N GLU A 22 11.62 -2.04 14.66
CA GLU A 22 12.02 -1.74 16.03
C GLU A 22 13.31 -2.49 16.42
N GLU A 23 13.35 -3.81 16.22
CA GLU A 23 14.47 -4.64 16.67
C GLU A 23 15.80 -4.27 15.99
N ARG A 24 15.79 -4.04 14.67
CA ARG A 24 17.02 -3.87 13.90
C ARG A 24 17.42 -2.43 13.63
N TYR A 25 16.45 -1.53 13.59
CA TYR A 25 16.66 -0.15 13.18
C TYR A 25 16.25 0.87 14.25
N GLY A 26 15.66 0.42 15.37
CA GLY A 26 15.19 1.30 16.43
C GLY A 26 13.98 2.16 16.01
N LEU A 27 13.29 1.78 14.93
CA LEU A 27 12.14 2.48 14.40
C LEU A 27 10.86 1.89 14.97
N ALA A 28 10.57 2.21 16.22
CA ALA A 28 9.37 1.74 16.91
C ALA A 28 8.11 2.48 16.42
N ALA A 29 7.01 1.75 16.28
CA ALA A 29 5.67 2.31 16.14
C ALA A 29 4.86 2.01 17.40
N ASP A 30 3.79 2.77 17.65
CA ASP A 30 2.89 2.50 18.77
C ASP A 30 2.25 1.09 18.60
N PRO A 31 2.49 0.13 19.52
CA PRO A 31 1.92 -1.21 19.44
C PRO A 31 0.39 -1.24 19.39
N ALA A 32 -0.28 -0.18 19.88
CA ALA A 32 -1.73 -0.08 19.77
C ALA A 32 -2.21 0.00 18.31
N LEU A 33 -1.37 0.50 17.39
CA LEU A 33 -1.70 0.57 15.97
C LEU A 33 -1.89 -0.82 15.37
N THR A 34 -1.06 -1.78 15.76
CA THR A 34 -0.99 -3.11 15.16
C THR A 34 -1.83 -4.16 15.90
N ASP A 35 -2.47 -3.80 17.03
CA ASP A 35 -3.39 -4.67 17.77
C ASP A 35 -4.72 -4.85 17.01
N PRO A 36 -5.11 -6.08 16.60
CA PRO A 36 -6.39 -6.33 15.93
C PRO A 36 -7.62 -5.86 16.71
N ALA A 37 -7.56 -5.77 18.05
CA ALA A 37 -8.67 -5.28 18.87
C ALA A 37 -9.01 -3.80 18.56
N ASN A 38 -8.04 -3.03 18.08
CA ASN A 38 -8.17 -1.62 17.73
C ASN A 38 -8.66 -1.39 16.28
N TRP A 39 -9.14 -2.44 15.62
CA TRP A 39 -9.66 -2.37 14.26
C TRP A 39 -11.06 -2.99 14.17
N ASP A 40 -11.90 -2.39 13.34
CA ASP A 40 -13.11 -3.00 12.82
C ASP A 40 -12.84 -3.56 11.42
N THR A 41 -13.45 -4.71 11.13
CA THR A 41 -13.33 -5.37 9.82
C THR A 41 -14.70 -5.59 9.23
N ARG A 42 -14.86 -5.29 7.94
CA ARG A 42 -16.06 -5.60 7.15
C ARG A 42 -15.70 -6.43 5.94
N VAL A 43 -16.22 -7.66 5.89
CA VAL A 43 -16.02 -8.57 4.76
C VAL A 43 -17.06 -8.27 3.67
N LEU A 44 -16.61 -8.08 2.44
CA LEU A 44 -17.46 -8.08 1.25
C LEU A 44 -17.37 -9.46 0.60
N GLU A 45 -18.38 -10.30 0.83
CA GLU A 45 -18.41 -11.67 0.35
C GLU A 45 -18.59 -11.75 -1.17
N HIS A 46 -17.82 -12.61 -1.83
CA HIS A 46 -17.87 -12.86 -3.28
C HIS A 46 -17.82 -11.61 -4.16
N PHE A 47 -17.19 -10.55 -3.65
CA PHE A 47 -17.21 -9.23 -4.24
C PHE A 47 -16.16 -9.06 -5.34
N PHE A 48 -15.07 -9.82 -5.28
CA PHE A 48 -13.89 -9.59 -6.11
C PHE A 48 -13.60 -10.76 -7.06
N LEU A 49 -13.76 -10.52 -8.36
CA LEU A 49 -13.17 -11.37 -9.38
C LEU A 49 -11.79 -10.80 -9.75
N GLY A 50 -10.74 -11.44 -9.25
CA GLY A 50 -9.35 -11.03 -9.44
C GLY A 50 -8.82 -11.21 -10.86
N SER A 51 -7.62 -10.70 -11.13
CA SER A 51 -7.07 -10.67 -12.50
C SER A 51 -7.00 -12.06 -13.16
N GLN A 52 -6.63 -13.11 -12.41
CA GLN A 52 -6.59 -14.47 -12.94
C GLN A 52 -8.01 -15.02 -13.15
N GLY A 53 -8.92 -14.74 -12.22
CA GLY A 53 -10.34 -15.06 -12.35
C GLY A 53 -10.98 -14.44 -13.60
N LYS A 54 -10.71 -13.17 -13.89
CA LYS A 54 -11.22 -12.48 -15.09
C LYS A 54 -10.73 -13.12 -16.39
N ARG A 55 -9.51 -13.68 -16.40
CA ARG A 55 -8.92 -14.33 -17.58
C ARG A 55 -9.56 -15.70 -17.87
N VAL A 56 -9.98 -16.43 -16.85
CA VAL A 56 -10.54 -17.80 -17.00
C VAL A 56 -12.06 -17.86 -16.86
N GLY A 57 -12.69 -16.80 -16.35
CA GLY A 57 -14.12 -16.69 -16.09
C GLY A 57 -14.55 -17.17 -14.70
N SER A 58 -15.60 -16.55 -14.15
CA SER A 58 -16.11 -16.84 -12.80
C SER A 58 -16.62 -18.26 -12.61
N LEU A 59 -17.12 -18.91 -13.67
CA LEU A 59 -17.59 -20.31 -13.63
C LEU A 59 -16.47 -21.32 -13.27
N TYR A 60 -15.21 -20.95 -13.48
CA TYR A 60 -14.05 -21.81 -13.22
C TYR A 60 -13.22 -21.37 -12.01
N ALA A 61 -13.30 -20.09 -11.62
CA ALA A 61 -12.48 -19.52 -10.55
C ALA A 61 -13.26 -19.19 -9.26
N GLY A 62 -14.59 -19.00 -9.32
CA GLY A 62 -15.36 -18.39 -8.24
C GLY A 62 -15.14 -16.87 -8.14
N ALA A 63 -15.52 -16.29 -7.02
CA ALA A 63 -15.22 -14.90 -6.66
C ALA A 63 -14.68 -14.86 -5.23
N ASP A 64 -13.67 -14.02 -5.00
CA ASP A 64 -13.04 -13.83 -3.70
C ASP A 64 -13.82 -12.84 -2.84
N ASP A 65 -13.64 -12.98 -1.54
CA ASP A 65 -14.02 -11.96 -0.57
C ASP A 65 -12.92 -10.89 -0.48
N ILE A 66 -13.29 -9.67 -0.09
CA ILE A 66 -12.33 -8.63 0.30
C ILE A 66 -12.72 -8.03 1.64
N THR A 67 -11.77 -7.96 2.56
CA THR A 67 -11.97 -7.39 3.89
C THR A 67 -11.54 -5.94 3.89
N LEU A 68 -12.39 -5.06 4.43
CA LEU A 68 -12.10 -3.65 4.64
C LEU A 68 -11.79 -3.42 6.11
N TYR A 69 -10.72 -2.66 6.37
CA TYR A 69 -10.24 -2.36 7.72
C TYR A 69 -10.53 -0.89 8.05
N THR A 70 -11.04 -0.66 9.26
CA THR A 70 -11.32 0.67 9.82
C THR A 70 -10.65 0.76 11.20
N PRO A 71 -9.77 1.75 11.44
CA PRO A 71 -9.18 1.93 12.77
C PRO A 71 -10.25 2.42 13.76
N LYS A 72 -10.21 1.94 15.01
CA LYS A 72 -11.04 2.43 16.12
C LYS A 72 -10.45 3.64 16.83
N PHE A 73 -9.38 4.20 16.29
CA PHE A 73 -8.66 5.36 16.79
C PHE A 73 -8.63 6.45 15.72
N ASP A 74 -8.47 7.69 16.17
CA ASP A 74 -8.44 8.86 15.29
C ASP A 74 -7.22 8.83 14.37
N THR A 75 -7.46 9.05 13.07
CA THR A 75 -6.42 9.17 12.05
C THR A 75 -6.62 10.47 11.27
N GLU A 76 -5.51 11.07 10.82
CA GLU A 76 -5.53 12.25 9.96
C GLU A 76 -4.31 12.16 9.03
N LEU A 77 -4.56 11.84 7.76
CA LEU A 77 -3.52 11.59 6.76
C LEU A 77 -3.79 12.45 5.52
N THR A 78 -2.73 12.93 4.87
CA THR A 78 -2.81 13.50 3.52
C THR A 78 -2.12 12.58 2.54
N TYR A 79 -2.87 12.03 1.59
CA TYR A 79 -2.32 11.25 0.47
C TYR A 79 -2.31 12.07 -0.82
N SER A 80 -1.16 12.15 -1.49
CA SER A 80 -1.01 12.90 -2.73
C SER A 80 -0.22 12.13 -3.79
N CYS A 81 -0.63 12.30 -5.04
CA CYS A 81 0.12 11.84 -6.20
C CYS A 81 0.07 12.93 -7.29
N PRO A 82 1.15 13.71 -7.48
CA PRO A 82 1.19 14.78 -8.47
C PRO A 82 0.93 14.30 -9.91
N ALA A 83 1.48 13.14 -10.29
CA ALA A 83 1.29 12.56 -11.63
C ALA A 83 -0.18 12.27 -11.97
N TYR A 84 -1.00 12.02 -10.95
CA TYR A 84 -2.45 11.78 -11.10
C TYR A 84 -3.30 12.97 -10.66
N GLY A 85 -2.68 14.09 -10.27
CA GLY A 85 -3.37 15.34 -9.94
C GLY A 85 -4.34 15.25 -8.76
N PHE A 86 -4.10 14.36 -7.79
CA PHE A 86 -4.96 14.23 -6.62
C PHE A 86 -4.24 14.53 -5.30
N THR A 87 -5.04 15.00 -4.35
CA THR A 87 -4.70 15.08 -2.93
C THR A 87 -5.95 14.77 -2.13
N ARG A 88 -5.82 13.92 -1.11
CA ARG A 88 -6.92 13.48 -0.24
C ARG A 88 -6.47 13.63 1.20
N THR A 89 -7.24 14.38 1.99
CA THR A 89 -6.94 14.62 3.41
C THR A 89 -8.12 14.18 4.25
N GLY A 90 -7.84 13.53 5.38
CA GLY A 90 -8.85 13.08 6.33
C GLY A 90 -8.50 11.73 6.97
N PRO A 91 -9.51 11.06 7.56
CA PRO A 91 -9.31 9.77 8.22
C PRO A 91 -8.94 8.68 7.22
N PHE A 92 -8.31 7.63 7.74
CA PHE A 92 -7.75 6.46 7.03
C PHE A 92 -8.62 6.00 5.87
N GLU A 93 -9.92 5.80 6.10
CA GLU A 93 -10.87 5.23 5.15
C GLU A 93 -11.14 6.14 3.94
N THR A 94 -10.80 7.42 4.02
CA THR A 94 -11.10 8.42 2.99
C THR A 94 -9.85 9.04 2.37
N SER A 95 -8.73 9.07 3.09
CA SER A 95 -7.45 9.62 2.63
C SER A 95 -6.58 8.58 1.92
N VAL A 96 -6.36 7.43 2.56
CA VAL A 96 -5.47 6.36 2.06
C VAL A 96 -6.22 5.13 1.55
N CYS A 97 -7.51 5.03 1.87
CA CYS A 97 -8.45 4.13 1.20
C CYS A 97 -9.32 4.89 0.18
N PHE A 98 -9.82 4.14 -0.80
CA PHE A 98 -10.61 4.62 -1.94
C PHE A 98 -11.97 3.93 -1.95
N PRO A 99 -12.94 4.35 -1.10
CA PRO A 99 -14.27 3.74 -0.98
C PRO A 99 -15.02 3.61 -2.31
N GLU A 100 -14.77 4.53 -3.25
CA GLU A 100 -15.31 4.48 -4.60
C GLU A 100 -14.98 3.18 -5.36
N ARG A 101 -13.88 2.49 -5.02
CA ARG A 101 -13.48 1.21 -5.62
C ARG A 101 -14.36 0.03 -5.20
N VAL A 102 -15.13 0.20 -4.13
CA VAL A 102 -16.02 -0.82 -3.56
C VAL A 102 -17.45 -0.30 -3.37
N ALA A 103 -17.77 0.86 -3.94
CA ALA A 103 -19.11 1.46 -3.86
C ALA A 103 -20.16 0.61 -4.61
N GLN A 104 -19.75 -0.07 -5.69
CA GLN A 104 -20.57 -0.99 -6.45
C GLN A 104 -19.75 -2.23 -6.83
N GLN A 105 -20.37 -3.40 -6.74
CA GLN A 105 -19.77 -4.63 -7.24
C GLN A 105 -19.73 -4.63 -8.77
N ASP A 106 -18.52 -4.69 -9.32
CA ASP A 106 -18.28 -4.90 -10.75
C ASP A 106 -17.13 -5.89 -10.93
N TRP A 107 -17.47 -7.14 -11.25
CA TRP A 107 -16.50 -8.21 -11.42
C TRP A 107 -15.58 -8.05 -12.62
N PHE A 108 -15.95 -7.30 -13.65
CA PHE A 108 -15.17 -7.24 -14.88
C PHE A 108 -14.36 -5.96 -14.96
N ASN A 109 -14.96 -4.81 -14.65
CA ASN A 109 -14.27 -3.51 -14.74
C ASN A 109 -13.73 -3.02 -13.38
N GLY A 110 -14.24 -3.53 -12.27
CA GLY A 110 -13.80 -3.14 -10.93
C GLY A 110 -12.46 -3.75 -10.53
N ASN A 111 -11.72 -3.05 -9.69
CA ASN A 111 -10.55 -3.60 -8.99
C ASN A 111 -10.64 -3.28 -7.49
N PRO A 112 -11.42 -4.06 -6.71
CA PRO A 112 -11.53 -3.89 -5.27
C PRO A 112 -10.19 -3.86 -4.53
N TYR A 113 -9.14 -4.51 -5.05
CA TYR A 113 -7.82 -4.52 -4.42
C TYR A 113 -7.22 -3.11 -4.30
N THR A 114 -7.53 -2.21 -5.24
CA THR A 114 -7.08 -0.81 -5.18
C THR A 114 -7.93 0.06 -4.26
N TYR A 115 -8.84 -0.54 -3.46
CA TYR A 115 -9.41 0.13 -2.29
C TYR A 115 -8.30 0.64 -1.37
N TYR A 116 -7.25 -0.16 -1.19
CA TYR A 116 -6.06 0.25 -0.45
C TYR A 116 -5.10 0.98 -1.38
N ALA A 117 -4.70 2.21 -0.99
CA ALA A 117 -3.74 3.06 -1.70
C ALA A 117 -4.09 3.46 -3.15
N GLY A 118 -5.26 3.11 -3.68
CA GLY A 118 -5.80 3.68 -4.92
C GLY A 118 -5.26 3.09 -6.23
N GLY A 119 -4.03 2.57 -6.23
CA GLY A 119 -3.42 1.88 -7.37
C GLY A 119 -1.90 1.90 -7.36
N ASP A 120 -1.32 1.65 -8.53
CA ASP A 120 0.12 1.62 -8.76
C ASP A 120 0.57 2.98 -9.31
N TYR A 121 0.88 3.90 -8.41
CA TYR A 121 1.32 5.25 -8.76
C TYR A 121 2.84 5.31 -8.88
N PRO A 122 3.39 6.10 -9.82
CA PRO A 122 4.84 6.20 -10.05
C PRO A 122 5.57 6.69 -8.81
N ILE A 123 5.06 7.75 -8.20
CA ILE A 123 5.47 8.27 -6.90
C ILE A 123 4.24 8.88 -6.22
N ALA A 124 4.06 8.58 -4.95
CA ALA A 124 2.98 9.14 -4.14
C ALA A 124 3.42 9.25 -2.68
N THR A 125 2.95 10.28 -1.98
CA THR A 125 3.36 10.58 -0.60
C THR A 125 2.14 10.63 0.31
N ILE A 126 2.24 9.94 1.45
CA ILE A 126 1.28 9.97 2.55
C ILE A 126 1.94 10.66 3.74
N THR A 127 1.37 11.76 4.21
CA THR A 127 1.77 12.46 5.44
C THR A 127 0.82 12.10 6.57
N ASN A 128 1.34 11.69 7.72
CA ASN A 128 0.58 11.35 8.93
C ASN A 128 0.63 12.49 9.95
N HIS A 129 -0.46 13.23 10.07
CA HIS A 129 -0.55 14.40 10.93
C HIS A 129 -0.68 14.05 12.42
N ARG A 130 -0.87 12.76 12.74
CA ARG A 130 -0.95 12.26 14.13
C ARG A 130 0.37 11.68 14.62
N ASN A 131 1.37 11.54 13.75
CA ASN A 131 2.73 11.10 14.09
C ASN A 131 3.79 11.99 13.41
N PRO A 132 3.79 13.32 13.66
CA PRO A 132 4.66 14.25 12.92
C PRO A 132 6.17 14.02 13.18
N ASP A 133 6.52 13.43 14.32
CA ASP A 133 7.90 13.15 14.72
C ASP A 133 8.33 11.70 14.41
N GLY A 134 7.47 10.93 13.74
CA GLY A 134 7.78 9.57 13.30
C GLY A 134 8.82 9.52 12.17
N PRO A 135 9.29 8.32 11.80
CA PRO A 135 10.28 8.18 10.74
C PRO A 135 9.72 8.57 9.37
N ARG A 136 10.58 9.03 8.47
CA ARG A 136 10.30 9.23 7.05
C ARG A 136 10.73 7.97 6.29
N VAL A 137 9.80 7.34 5.60
CA VAL A 137 9.98 6.04 4.96
C VAL A 137 9.82 6.17 3.46
N VAL A 138 10.77 5.62 2.70
CA VAL A 138 10.59 5.34 1.28
C VAL A 138 10.29 3.86 1.09
N LEU A 139 9.28 3.54 0.29
CA LEU A 139 8.91 2.18 -0.06
C LEU A 139 8.97 1.99 -1.58
N LEU A 140 9.98 1.25 -2.05
CA LEU A 140 9.99 0.68 -3.39
C LEU A 140 9.01 -0.48 -3.43
N ARG A 141 8.06 -0.44 -4.35
CA ARG A 141 6.92 -1.36 -4.34
C ARG A 141 6.52 -1.85 -5.72
N ASP A 142 5.84 -2.99 -5.73
CA ASP A 142 4.96 -3.43 -6.81
C ASP A 142 3.49 -3.36 -6.35
N SER A 143 2.58 -3.99 -7.10
CA SER A 143 1.16 -4.01 -6.77
C SER A 143 0.84 -4.74 -5.46
N PHE A 144 1.68 -5.67 -4.99
CA PHE A 144 1.46 -6.39 -3.72
C PHE A 144 1.43 -5.45 -2.53
N ALA A 145 2.25 -4.40 -2.53
CA ALA A 145 2.34 -3.46 -1.42
C ALA A 145 1.07 -2.61 -1.23
N CYS A 146 0.17 -2.48 -2.22
CA CYS A 146 -1.03 -1.64 -2.12
C CYS A 146 -1.80 -1.84 -0.81
N ALA A 147 -2.03 -3.10 -0.43
CA ALA A 147 -2.78 -3.43 0.79
C ALA A 147 -2.01 -3.12 2.09
N LEU A 148 -0.68 -3.08 2.07
CA LEU A 148 0.16 -2.77 3.23
C LEU A 148 0.37 -1.26 3.39
N THR A 149 0.44 -0.53 2.29
CA THR A 149 0.77 0.92 2.27
C THR A 149 -0.07 1.75 3.26
N PRO A 150 -1.42 1.64 3.34
CA PRO A 150 -2.20 2.41 4.30
C PRO A 150 -1.84 2.10 5.76
N PHE A 151 -1.57 0.83 6.08
CA PHE A 151 -1.21 0.42 7.44
C PHE A 151 0.17 0.93 7.83
N LEU A 152 1.17 0.77 6.95
CA LEU A 152 2.52 1.27 7.18
C LEU A 152 2.54 2.79 7.36
N ALA A 153 1.70 3.52 6.61
CA ALA A 153 1.59 4.98 6.74
C ALA A 153 1.20 5.46 8.15
N LEU A 154 0.53 4.62 8.96
CA LEU A 154 0.22 4.94 10.35
C LEU A 154 1.44 4.87 11.27
N SER A 155 2.49 4.13 10.89
CA SER A 155 3.70 3.90 11.68
C SER A 155 4.80 4.94 11.45
N CYS A 156 4.61 5.84 10.49
CA CYS A 156 5.61 6.83 10.07
C CYS A 156 5.00 8.24 10.02
N SER A 157 5.84 9.28 9.97
CA SER A 157 5.41 10.66 9.74
C SER A 157 5.11 10.92 8.26
N GLU A 158 5.91 10.31 7.38
CA GLU A 158 5.79 10.39 5.94
C GLU A 158 6.14 9.05 5.31
N LEU A 159 5.29 8.57 4.41
CA LEU A 159 5.54 7.42 3.56
C LEU A 159 5.51 7.84 2.10
N THR A 160 6.64 7.76 1.42
CA THR A 160 6.71 7.92 -0.04
C THR A 160 6.82 6.55 -0.68
N THR A 161 5.85 6.19 -1.52
CA THR A 161 5.89 4.96 -2.31
C THR A 161 6.36 5.25 -3.72
N ILE A 162 7.26 4.42 -4.26
CA ILE A 162 7.76 4.52 -5.63
C ILE A 162 7.55 3.16 -6.33
N ASP A 163 6.95 3.20 -7.52
CA ASP A 163 6.76 2.02 -8.37
C ASP A 163 7.56 2.17 -9.66
N LEU A 164 8.68 1.44 -9.75
CA LEU A 164 9.62 1.56 -10.87
C LEU A 164 9.06 1.11 -12.22
N ARG A 165 7.86 0.50 -12.26
CA ARG A 165 7.17 0.22 -13.53
C ARG A 165 6.64 1.48 -14.19
N TYR A 166 6.41 2.53 -13.41
CA TYR A 166 5.77 3.77 -13.85
C TYR A 166 6.59 5.02 -13.51
N PHE A 167 7.52 4.93 -12.57
CA PHE A 167 8.40 6.02 -12.20
C PHE A 167 9.34 6.38 -13.34
N GLU A 168 9.44 7.68 -13.61
CA GLU A 168 10.40 8.27 -14.55
C GLU A 168 11.28 9.25 -13.77
N GLY A 169 12.59 9.17 -13.95
CA GLY A 169 13.57 10.03 -13.27
C GLY A 169 14.69 9.24 -12.60
N ASP A 170 15.61 9.97 -11.97
CA ASP A 170 16.71 9.37 -11.22
C ASP A 170 16.22 8.94 -9.83
N LEU A 171 16.23 7.62 -9.58
CA LEU A 171 15.74 7.05 -8.33
C LEU A 171 16.62 7.46 -7.13
N LEU A 172 17.94 7.44 -7.30
CA LEU A 172 18.87 7.68 -6.19
C LEU A 172 18.85 9.14 -5.77
N ASP A 173 18.84 10.07 -6.73
CA ASP A 173 18.69 11.50 -6.47
C ASP A 173 17.31 11.80 -5.85
N THR A 174 16.25 11.13 -6.31
CA THR A 174 14.92 11.26 -5.73
C THR A 174 14.90 10.81 -4.27
N ILE A 175 15.44 9.63 -3.97
CA ILE A 175 15.51 9.11 -2.59
C ILE A 175 16.39 10.02 -1.72
N ALA A 176 17.53 10.48 -2.23
CA ALA A 176 18.41 11.39 -1.50
C ALA A 176 17.71 12.71 -1.16
N GLY A 177 16.95 13.28 -2.11
CA GLY A 177 16.18 14.51 -1.90
C GLY A 177 14.99 14.35 -0.94
N LEU A 178 14.50 13.13 -0.73
CA LEU A 178 13.46 12.83 0.27
C LEU A 178 14.03 12.76 1.69
N GLU A 179 15.34 12.59 1.86
CA GLU A 179 16.00 12.43 3.17
C GLU A 179 15.27 11.44 4.11
N PRO A 180 15.02 10.18 3.68
CA PRO A 180 14.33 9.20 4.52
C PRO A 180 15.23 8.65 5.62
N ASP A 181 14.61 8.28 6.75
CA ASP A 181 15.27 7.52 7.81
C ASP A 181 15.52 6.07 7.38
N ILE A 182 14.65 5.53 6.51
CA ILE A 182 14.79 4.19 5.96
C ILE A 182 14.17 4.07 4.56
N ALA A 183 14.83 3.29 3.70
CA ALA A 183 14.30 2.84 2.43
C ALA A 183 14.02 1.33 2.50
N LEU A 184 12.82 0.93 2.08
CA LEU A 184 12.32 -0.44 2.10
C LEU A 184 11.98 -0.88 0.67
N THR A 185 12.10 -2.19 0.40
CA THR A 185 11.58 -2.81 -0.82
C THR A 185 10.57 -3.87 -0.44
N LEU A 186 9.34 -3.74 -0.94
CA LEU A 186 8.29 -4.76 -0.82
C LEU A 186 7.85 -5.21 -2.20
N TYR A 187 8.33 -6.38 -2.58
CA TYR A 187 8.02 -7.04 -3.83
C TYR A 187 7.46 -8.44 -3.58
N ALA A 188 6.51 -8.86 -4.43
CA ALA A 188 6.12 -10.25 -4.49
C ALA A 188 7.31 -11.12 -4.90
N ALA A 189 7.36 -12.38 -4.45
CA ALA A 189 8.44 -13.29 -4.85
C ALA A 189 8.57 -13.42 -6.38
N SER A 190 7.45 -13.36 -7.11
CA SER A 190 7.43 -13.40 -8.58
C SER A 190 8.06 -12.19 -9.26
N THR A 191 8.24 -11.08 -8.54
CA THR A 191 8.84 -9.85 -9.05
C THR A 191 10.34 -9.97 -9.27
N THR A 192 11.00 -10.92 -8.61
CA THR A 192 12.43 -11.23 -8.80
C THR A 192 12.82 -11.62 -10.23
N ARG A 193 11.83 -11.91 -11.11
CA ARG A 193 12.04 -12.17 -12.55
C ARG A 193 11.94 -10.92 -13.44
N LEU A 194 11.67 -9.75 -12.85
CA LEU A 194 11.41 -8.50 -13.57
C LEU A 194 12.61 -7.56 -13.40
N ASP A 195 13.56 -7.64 -14.32
CA ASP A 195 14.82 -6.88 -14.24
C ASP A 195 14.58 -5.37 -14.11
N ASN A 196 13.53 -4.85 -14.74
CA ASN A 196 13.19 -3.42 -14.71
C ASN A 196 12.83 -2.90 -13.31
N LEU A 197 12.45 -3.77 -12.37
CA LEU A 197 12.16 -3.37 -10.97
C LEU A 197 13.40 -3.38 -10.07
N PHE A 198 14.56 -3.73 -10.62
CA PHE A 198 15.88 -3.73 -9.93
C PHE A 198 16.90 -2.81 -10.64
N GLN A 199 16.46 -2.03 -11.63
CA GLN A 199 17.26 -0.99 -12.28
C GLN A 199 17.16 0.30 -11.46
N TYR A 200 18.10 0.48 -10.53
CA TYR A 200 18.13 1.64 -9.63
C TYR A 200 18.98 2.80 -10.16
N GLU A 201 19.85 2.52 -11.12
CA GLU A 201 20.68 3.53 -11.79
C GLU A 201 20.13 3.76 -13.20
N HIS A 202 20.05 5.03 -13.60
CA HIS A 202 19.85 5.36 -15.00
C HIS A 202 21.15 5.05 -15.76
N THR A 203 21.18 3.94 -16.51
CA THR A 203 22.21 3.76 -17.53
C THR A 203 21.86 4.68 -18.69
N GLU A 204 22.61 5.77 -18.87
CA GLU A 204 22.63 6.49 -20.14
C GLU A 204 23.06 5.49 -21.24
N GLU A 205 22.17 5.21 -22.21
CA GLU A 205 22.56 4.64 -23.51
C GLU A 205 23.00 5.75 -24.47
#